data_AF-A0A090T6K7-F1
#
_entry.id   AF-A0A090T6K7-F1
#
_cell.length_a   1.000
_cell.length_b   1.000
_cell.length_c   1.000
_cell.angle_alpha   90.00
_cell.angle_beta   90.00
_cell.angle_gamma   90.00
#
_symmetry.space_group_name_H-M   'P 1'
#
loop_
_entity.id
_entity.type
_entity.pdbx_description
1 polymer ?
#
loop_
_entity_poly.entity_id
_entity_poly.type
_entity_poly.pdbx_seq_one_letter_code
_entity_poly.pdbx_strand_id
1 'polypeptide(L)'
;MGNYRTALELGAEVVSLRNIFGEKAPHPSSFIAKQHEKDPECLIIPEGGHFQDAKQGISKLADEILSWSRFEKGRNIKVALPSGTGTTALYLSQQLKPQGIEVLTCPCVSGKDYLHSQFVELGETEHYPTILELPSKHHFGKLYREDYELWQALQEETHVEFDLLYDPMMWRCILPWLEQSIDTTILYVHQGGLLGNETMLARYRRKYGDQQTGW
;
A
#
# COMPACT_ATOMS: atom_id res chain seq x y z
N MET A 1 14.20 13.05 8.89
CA MET A 1 13.76 11.68 9.21
C MET A 1 12.24 11.72 9.24
N GLY A 2 11.56 10.99 8.34
CA GLY A 2 10.10 10.98 8.18
C GLY A 2 9.41 10.12 9.24
N ASN A 3 8.66 9.09 8.84
CA ASN A 3 7.95 8.15 9.72
C ASN A 3 8.72 7.75 11.00
N TYR A 4 10.02 7.45 10.86
CA TYR A 4 10.87 7.05 12.00
C TYR A 4 10.98 8.13 13.08
N ARG A 5 11.14 9.41 12.72
CA ARG A 5 11.23 10.51 13.70
C ARG A 5 9.90 10.66 14.44
N THR A 6 8.79 10.66 13.70
CA THR A 6 7.45 10.81 14.26
C THR A 6 7.12 9.68 15.23
N ALA A 7 7.51 8.45 14.94
CA ALA A 7 7.36 7.33 15.87
C ALA A 7 8.10 7.62 17.20
N LEU A 8 9.34 8.10 17.15
CA LEU A 8 10.11 8.47 18.36
C LEU A 8 9.47 9.64 19.13
N GLU A 9 8.98 10.67 18.42
CA GLU A 9 8.30 11.82 19.03
C GLU A 9 6.99 11.42 19.74
N LEU A 10 6.31 10.38 19.26
CA LEU A 10 5.13 9.79 19.89
C LEU A 10 5.47 8.81 21.03
N GLY A 11 6.75 8.64 21.36
CA GLY A 11 7.21 7.79 22.46
C GLY A 11 7.38 6.31 22.10
N ALA A 12 7.42 5.96 20.81
CA ALA A 12 7.69 4.59 20.40
C ALA A 12 9.13 4.18 20.76
N GLU A 13 9.28 3.02 21.38
CA GLU A 13 10.58 2.38 21.54
C GLU A 13 10.93 1.60 20.26
N VAL A 14 11.93 2.07 19.51
CA VAL A 14 12.33 1.43 18.25
C VAL A 14 13.56 0.55 18.44
N VAL A 15 13.37 -0.75 18.27
CA VAL A 15 14.41 -1.77 18.46
C VAL A 15 14.96 -2.24 17.11
N SER A 16 16.25 -1.98 16.86
CA SER A 16 16.96 -2.57 15.71
C SER A 16 17.57 -3.91 16.10
N LEU A 17 16.93 -5.02 15.68
CA LEU A 17 17.46 -6.36 15.92
C LEU A 17 18.84 -6.56 15.27
N ARG A 18 19.12 -5.89 14.14
CA ARG A 18 20.44 -5.90 13.52
C ARG A 18 21.51 -5.25 14.41
N ASN A 19 21.17 -4.19 15.15
CA ASN A 19 22.13 -3.56 16.06
C ASN A 19 22.42 -4.46 17.28
N ILE A 20 21.46 -5.28 17.70
CA ILE A 20 21.59 -6.16 18.87
C ILE A 20 22.30 -7.47 18.50
N PHE A 21 21.89 -8.10 17.39
CA PHE A 21 22.29 -9.46 17.04
C PHE A 21 23.20 -9.54 15.80
N GLY A 22 23.50 -8.40 15.16
CA GLY A 22 24.30 -8.34 13.95
C GLY A 22 23.66 -9.09 12.77
N GLU A 23 24.48 -9.80 12.00
CA GLU A 23 24.03 -10.61 10.86
C GLU A 23 23.18 -11.82 11.27
N LYS A 24 23.21 -12.22 12.54
CA LYS A 24 22.44 -13.33 13.09
C LYS A 24 21.07 -12.89 13.64
N ALA A 25 20.64 -11.67 13.32
CA ALA A 25 19.36 -11.16 13.77
C ALA A 25 18.22 -12.08 13.31
N PRO A 26 17.35 -12.56 14.22
CA PRO A 26 16.17 -13.30 13.83
C PRO A 26 15.20 -12.38 13.08
N HIS A 27 14.25 -12.98 12.36
CA HIS A 27 13.17 -12.22 11.75
C HIS A 27 12.35 -11.50 12.85
N PRO A 28 11.93 -10.24 12.66
CA PRO A 28 11.20 -9.48 13.68
C PRO A 28 9.97 -10.19 14.21
N SER A 29 9.16 -10.81 13.34
CA SER A 29 7.96 -11.55 13.77
C SER A 29 8.29 -12.71 14.72
N SER A 30 9.32 -13.50 14.41
CA SER A 30 9.75 -14.61 15.26
C SER A 30 10.33 -14.13 16.59
N PHE A 31 11.04 -12.99 16.58
CA PHE A 31 11.55 -12.38 17.81
C PHE A 31 10.42 -11.90 18.72
N ILE A 32 9.47 -11.12 18.18
CA ILE A 32 8.34 -10.57 18.91
C ILE A 32 7.48 -11.70 19.49
N ALA A 33 7.13 -12.69 18.65
CA ALA A 33 6.35 -13.84 19.09
C ALA A 33 7.04 -14.56 20.26
N LYS A 34 8.35 -14.83 20.18
CA LYS A 34 9.08 -15.50 21.25
C LYS A 34 9.20 -14.65 22.53
N GLN A 35 9.40 -13.35 22.38
CA GLN A 35 9.63 -12.44 23.50
C GLN A 35 8.34 -12.17 24.30
N HIS A 36 7.20 -12.10 23.61
CA HIS A 36 5.92 -11.67 24.18
C HIS A 36 4.82 -12.75 24.17
N GLU A 37 5.14 -14.00 23.81
CA GLU A 37 4.17 -15.12 23.70
C GLU A 37 3.23 -15.26 24.90
N LYS A 38 3.75 -14.98 26.11
CA LYS A 38 3.06 -15.20 27.38
C LYS A 38 2.68 -13.91 28.10
N ASP A 39 2.84 -12.76 27.46
CA ASP A 39 2.52 -11.48 28.04
C ASP A 39 1.05 -11.12 27.74
N PRO A 40 0.13 -11.27 28.71
CA PRO A 40 -1.29 -11.02 28.47
C PRO A 40 -1.61 -9.53 28.24
N GLU A 41 -0.69 -8.63 28.57
CA GLU A 41 -0.85 -7.18 28.39
C GLU A 41 -0.25 -6.70 27.06
N CYS A 42 0.34 -7.61 26.26
CA CYS A 42 0.96 -7.29 24.98
C CYS A 42 0.04 -7.64 23.81
N LEU A 43 -0.23 -6.64 22.96
CA LEU A 43 -0.88 -6.85 21.66
C LEU A 43 0.19 -6.91 20.56
N ILE A 44 0.24 -8.03 19.84
CA ILE A 44 1.15 -8.23 18.71
C ILE A 44 0.42 -7.86 17.42
N ILE A 45 0.86 -6.78 16.77
CA ILE A 45 0.30 -6.33 15.48
C ILE A 45 1.31 -6.69 14.38
N PRO A 46 0.96 -7.58 13.43
CA PRO A 46 1.85 -7.94 12.33
C PRO A 46 2.01 -6.78 11.34
N GLU A 47 3.08 -6.85 10.55
CA GLU A 47 3.37 -5.89 9.49
C GLU A 47 2.15 -5.68 8.57
N GLY A 48 1.90 -4.43 8.20
CA GLY A 48 0.78 -4.06 7.33
C GLY A 48 -0.61 -4.35 7.90
N GLY A 49 -0.72 -4.64 9.20
CA GLY A 49 -1.97 -5.05 9.81
C GLY A 49 -2.52 -6.35 9.21
N HIS A 50 -1.63 -7.28 8.86
CA HIS A 50 -1.98 -8.57 8.26
C HIS A 50 -2.58 -9.57 9.27
N PHE A 51 -3.80 -9.30 9.72
CA PHE A 51 -4.54 -10.14 10.66
C PHE A 51 -6.06 -10.04 10.44
N GLN A 52 -6.80 -11.04 10.93
CA GLN A 52 -8.23 -11.18 10.67
C GLN A 52 -9.07 -10.01 11.21
N ASP A 53 -8.74 -9.49 12.39
CA ASP A 53 -9.52 -8.42 13.01
C ASP A 53 -9.43 -7.08 12.25
N ALA A 54 -8.44 -6.90 11.37
CA ALA A 54 -8.38 -5.74 10.47
C ALA A 54 -9.63 -5.64 9.56
N LYS A 55 -10.30 -6.77 9.29
CA LYS A 55 -11.55 -6.84 8.53
C LYS A 55 -12.61 -5.90 9.09
N GLN A 56 -12.70 -5.72 10.41
CA GLN A 56 -13.73 -4.88 11.03
C GLN A 56 -13.60 -3.41 10.60
N GLY A 57 -12.39 -2.85 10.60
CA GLY A 57 -12.14 -1.48 10.17
C GLY A 57 -12.39 -1.31 8.68
N ILE A 58 -11.89 -2.26 7.87
CA ILE A 58 -12.03 -2.22 6.42
C ILE A 58 -13.49 -2.42 5.98
N SER A 59 -14.30 -3.13 6.79
CA SER A 59 -15.74 -3.25 6.54
C SER A 59 -16.45 -1.91 6.56
N LYS A 60 -16.08 -1.04 7.52
CA LYS A 60 -16.65 0.31 7.59
C LYS A 60 -16.28 1.15 6.37
N LEU A 61 -15.04 1.04 5.90
CA LEU A 61 -14.62 1.70 4.65
C LEU A 61 -15.42 1.18 3.45
N ALA A 62 -15.66 -0.13 3.34
CA ALA A 62 -16.49 -0.67 2.28
C ALA A 62 -17.94 -0.18 2.37
N ASP A 63 -18.53 -0.11 3.58
CA ASP A 63 -19.87 0.45 3.79
C ASP A 63 -19.95 1.92 3.35
N GLU A 64 -18.91 2.72 3.66
CA GLU A 64 -18.79 4.11 3.21
C GLU A 64 -18.73 4.21 1.68
N ILE A 65 -17.94 3.35 1.03
CA ILE A 65 -17.84 3.28 -0.44
C ILE A 65 -19.18 2.88 -1.06
N LEU A 66 -19.88 1.88 -0.49
CA LEU A 66 -21.19 1.43 -0.96
C LEU A 66 -22.27 2.49 -0.73
N SER A 67 -22.17 3.25 0.35
CA SER A 67 -23.08 4.36 0.62
C SER A 67 -22.90 5.47 -0.41
N TRP A 68 -21.65 5.87 -0.68
CA TRP A 68 -21.31 6.87 -1.67
C TRP A 68 -21.70 6.43 -3.09
N SER A 69 -21.41 5.19 -3.48
CA SER A 69 -21.64 4.70 -4.86
C SER A 69 -23.12 4.70 -5.26
N ARG A 70 -24.06 4.67 -4.30
CA ARG A 70 -25.51 4.81 -4.56
C ARG A 70 -25.90 6.15 -5.16
N PHE A 71 -25.08 7.19 -4.95
CA PHE A 71 -25.28 8.52 -5.53
C PHE A 71 -24.67 8.66 -6.94
N GLU A 72 -23.82 7.72 -7.33
CA GLU A 72 -23.10 7.71 -8.61
C GLU A 72 -23.77 6.75 -9.62
N LYS A 73 -25.10 6.78 -9.69
CA LYS A 73 -25.89 5.85 -10.50
C LYS A 73 -25.46 5.89 -11.97
N GLY A 74 -25.30 4.70 -12.56
CA GLY A 74 -24.94 4.53 -13.96
C GLY A 74 -23.44 4.61 -14.26
N ARG A 75 -22.59 4.87 -13.26
CA ARG A 75 -21.15 4.77 -13.40
C ARG A 75 -20.67 3.35 -13.12
N ASN A 76 -19.81 2.84 -13.98
CA ASN A 76 -19.07 1.60 -13.74
C ASN A 76 -17.89 1.91 -12.81
N ILE A 77 -18.12 1.84 -11.50
CA ILE A 77 -17.11 2.19 -10.50
C ILE A 77 -16.24 0.98 -10.20
N LYS A 78 -14.92 1.21 -10.17
CA LYS A 78 -13.96 0.29 -9.58
C LYS A 78 -13.12 0.99 -8.53
N VAL A 79 -12.74 0.27 -7.49
CA VAL A 79 -11.87 0.76 -6.43
C VAL A 79 -10.44 0.39 -6.75
N ALA A 80 -9.49 1.30 -6.51
CA ALA A 80 -8.09 1.05 -6.81
C ALA A 80 -7.18 1.49 -5.66
N LEU A 81 -6.24 0.62 -5.25
CA LEU A 81 -5.26 0.91 -4.21
C LEU A 81 -3.97 0.08 -4.37
N PRO A 82 -2.79 0.61 -4.03
CA PRO A 82 -1.56 -0.20 -3.95
C PRO A 82 -1.63 -1.26 -2.83
N SER A 83 -0.78 -2.30 -2.90
CA SER A 83 -0.68 -3.31 -1.84
C SER A 83 0.76 -3.65 -1.45
N GLY A 84 1.05 -3.52 -0.16
CA GLY A 84 2.20 -4.16 0.50
C GLY A 84 1.90 -5.62 0.84
N THR A 85 1.21 -5.84 1.96
CA THR A 85 0.68 -7.17 2.39
C THR A 85 -0.69 -7.49 1.80
N GLY A 86 -1.41 -6.46 1.34
CA GLY A 86 -2.67 -6.57 0.60
C GLY A 86 -3.94 -6.80 1.44
N THR A 87 -3.86 -6.76 2.77
CA THR A 87 -5.02 -6.92 3.67
C THR A 87 -6.20 -6.01 3.32
N THR A 88 -5.94 -4.71 3.07
CA THR A 88 -6.99 -3.75 2.68
C THR A 88 -7.64 -4.11 1.36
N ALA A 89 -6.85 -4.44 0.34
CA ALA A 89 -7.37 -4.79 -0.98
C ALA A 89 -8.22 -6.07 -0.92
N LEU A 90 -7.78 -7.07 -0.15
CA LEU A 90 -8.55 -8.30 0.05
C LEU A 90 -9.90 -7.99 0.71
N TYR A 91 -9.90 -7.41 1.91
CA TYR A 91 -11.15 -7.23 2.67
C TYR A 91 -12.11 -6.24 2.01
N LEU A 92 -11.63 -5.21 1.32
CA LEU A 92 -12.50 -4.40 0.46
C LEU A 92 -13.11 -5.24 -0.66
N SER A 93 -12.30 -6.05 -1.35
CA SER A 93 -12.79 -6.87 -2.47
C SER A 93 -13.84 -7.87 -2.04
N GLN A 94 -13.70 -8.48 -0.86
CA GLN A 94 -14.70 -9.40 -0.31
C GLN A 94 -16.07 -8.77 -0.10
N GLN A 95 -16.13 -7.47 0.20
CA GLN A 95 -17.40 -6.78 0.45
C GLN A 95 -17.95 -6.09 -0.78
N LEU A 96 -17.06 -5.51 -1.60
CA LEU A 96 -17.43 -4.71 -2.75
C LEU A 96 -17.74 -5.57 -3.99
N LYS A 97 -16.99 -6.65 -4.22
CA LYS A 97 -17.14 -7.49 -5.41
C LYS A 97 -18.52 -8.17 -5.49
N PRO A 98 -19.10 -8.70 -4.40
CA PRO A 98 -20.48 -9.20 -4.41
C PRO A 98 -21.54 -8.13 -4.74
N GLN A 99 -21.21 -6.85 -4.51
CA GLN A 99 -22.07 -5.71 -4.84
C GLN A 99 -21.79 -5.15 -6.25
N GLY A 100 -20.96 -5.83 -7.03
CA GLY A 100 -20.64 -5.43 -8.41
C GLY A 100 -19.54 -4.38 -8.55
N ILE A 101 -18.81 -4.05 -7.46
CA ILE A 101 -17.69 -3.11 -7.48
C ILE A 101 -16.39 -3.90 -7.40
N GLU A 102 -15.62 -3.90 -8.48
CA GLU A 102 -14.32 -4.58 -8.53
C GLU A 102 -13.25 -3.77 -7.80
N VAL A 103 -12.35 -4.46 -7.11
CA VAL A 103 -11.16 -3.87 -6.48
C VAL A 103 -9.93 -4.24 -7.30
N LEU A 104 -9.18 -3.22 -7.73
CA LEU A 104 -7.91 -3.29 -8.44
C LEU A 104 -6.78 -3.03 -7.45
N THR A 105 -5.71 -3.81 -7.54
CA THR A 105 -4.51 -3.60 -6.73
C THR A 105 -3.25 -3.88 -7.52
N CYS A 106 -2.09 -3.36 -7.09
CA CYS A 106 -0.79 -3.78 -7.59
C CYS A 106 0.12 -4.26 -6.45
N PRO A 107 1.08 -5.17 -6.70
CA PRO A 107 2.06 -5.55 -5.71
C PRO A 107 3.18 -4.50 -5.65
N CYS A 108 3.36 -3.88 -4.47
CA CYS A 108 4.40 -2.88 -4.24
C CYS A 108 5.65 -3.49 -3.58
N VAL A 109 5.48 -4.41 -2.62
CA VAL A 109 6.59 -4.94 -1.82
C VAL A 109 7.28 -6.13 -2.49
N SER A 110 6.49 -7.05 -3.05
CA SER A 110 6.97 -8.28 -3.71
C SER A 110 6.22 -8.49 -5.02
N GLY A 111 6.00 -9.73 -5.44
CA GLY A 111 5.21 -10.06 -6.64
C GLY A 111 3.77 -10.48 -6.32
N LYS A 112 3.02 -10.75 -7.38
CA LYS A 112 1.65 -11.28 -7.32
C LYS A 112 1.53 -12.57 -6.51
N ASP A 113 2.46 -13.50 -6.65
CA ASP A 113 2.42 -14.77 -5.91
C ASP A 113 2.51 -14.57 -4.40
N TYR A 114 3.30 -13.57 -3.96
CA TYR A 114 3.38 -13.19 -2.56
C TYR A 114 2.05 -12.58 -2.07
N LEU A 115 1.44 -11.67 -2.83
CA LEU A 115 0.12 -11.15 -2.45
C LEU A 115 -0.93 -12.27 -2.36
N HIS A 116 -0.92 -13.22 -3.30
CA HIS A 116 -1.80 -14.37 -3.22
C HIS A 116 -1.55 -15.23 -1.98
N SER A 117 -0.30 -15.48 -1.59
CA SER A 117 -0.01 -16.24 -0.37
C SER A 117 -0.50 -15.51 0.87
N GLN A 118 -0.32 -14.19 0.94
CA GLN A 118 -0.86 -13.35 2.01
C GLN A 118 -2.40 -13.45 2.07
N PHE A 119 -3.10 -13.42 0.92
CA PHE A 119 -4.56 -13.58 0.94
C PHE A 119 -5.01 -14.93 1.50
N VAL A 120 -4.31 -16.00 1.12
CA VAL A 120 -4.57 -17.36 1.65
C VAL A 120 -4.32 -17.44 3.15
N GLU A 121 -3.27 -16.79 3.67
CA GLU A 121 -2.93 -16.77 5.10
C GLU A 121 -4.04 -16.11 5.95
N LEU A 122 -4.82 -15.18 5.39
CA LEU A 122 -5.96 -14.57 6.08
C LEU A 122 -7.19 -15.49 6.16
N GLY A 123 -7.14 -16.68 5.54
CA GLY A 123 -8.16 -17.73 5.64
C GLY A 123 -9.35 -17.56 4.69
N GLU A 124 -9.24 -16.63 3.73
CA GLU A 124 -10.32 -16.23 2.83
C GLU A 124 -9.90 -16.56 1.39
N THR A 125 -10.73 -17.29 0.63
CA THR A 125 -10.33 -17.80 -0.70
C THR A 125 -11.20 -17.32 -1.86
N GLU A 126 -12.27 -16.58 -1.55
CA GLU A 126 -13.20 -16.03 -2.54
C GLU A 126 -13.03 -14.52 -2.68
N HIS A 127 -13.48 -14.01 -3.83
CA HIS A 127 -13.55 -12.58 -4.11
C HIS A 127 -12.21 -11.83 -4.01
N TYR A 128 -11.10 -12.42 -4.47
CA TYR A 128 -9.83 -11.71 -4.57
C TYR A 128 -9.90 -10.45 -5.44
N PRO A 129 -9.13 -9.41 -5.08
CA PRO A 129 -8.97 -8.24 -5.93
C PRO A 129 -8.25 -8.64 -7.22
N THR A 130 -8.45 -7.85 -8.27
CA THR A 130 -7.72 -8.01 -9.52
C THR A 130 -6.34 -7.37 -9.36
N ILE A 131 -5.31 -8.21 -9.47
CA ILE A 131 -3.91 -7.79 -9.35
C ILE A 131 -3.41 -7.32 -10.72
N LEU A 132 -3.13 -6.03 -10.84
CA LEU A 132 -2.45 -5.40 -11.97
C LEU A 132 -0.94 -5.49 -11.76
N GLU A 133 -0.20 -5.73 -12.84
CA GLU A 133 1.25 -5.86 -12.82
C GLU A 133 1.85 -5.01 -13.94
N LEU A 134 3.07 -4.52 -13.71
CA LEU A 134 3.86 -3.94 -14.79
C LEU A 134 4.44 -5.03 -15.69
N PRO A 135 4.72 -4.74 -16.98
CA PRO A 135 5.38 -5.69 -17.87
C PRO A 135 6.79 -6.11 -17.39
N SER A 136 7.41 -5.31 -16.50
CA SER A 136 8.73 -5.56 -15.96
C SER A 136 8.73 -5.47 -14.44
N LYS A 137 9.69 -6.15 -13.81
CA LYS A 137 9.79 -6.20 -12.35
C LYS A 137 10.08 -4.83 -11.76
N HIS A 138 9.19 -4.38 -10.90
CA HIS A 138 9.38 -3.23 -10.03
C HIS A 138 9.94 -3.70 -8.68
N HIS A 139 10.98 -3.03 -8.18
CA HIS A 139 11.61 -3.38 -6.91
C HIS A 139 11.20 -2.38 -5.84
N PHE A 140 10.60 -2.88 -4.77
CA PHE A 140 10.19 -2.05 -3.64
C PHE A 140 11.33 -1.17 -3.11
N GLY A 141 11.05 0.12 -2.95
CA GLY A 141 12.01 1.10 -2.43
C GLY A 141 13.16 1.45 -3.37
N LYS A 142 13.26 0.85 -4.57
CA LYS A 142 14.18 1.32 -5.62
C LYS A 142 13.64 2.62 -6.20
N LEU A 143 14.52 3.59 -6.37
CA LEU A 143 14.17 4.89 -6.93
C LEU A 143 14.12 4.78 -8.46
N TYR A 144 12.94 4.88 -9.05
CA TYR A 144 12.74 4.96 -10.50
C TYR A 144 12.42 6.39 -10.88
N ARG A 145 13.04 6.89 -11.96
CA ARG A 145 12.85 8.27 -12.41
C ARG A 145 11.41 8.49 -12.85
N GLU A 146 10.85 7.49 -13.52
CA GLU A 146 9.50 7.45 -14.04
C GLU A 146 8.45 7.54 -12.91
N ASP A 147 8.72 6.90 -11.76
CA ASP A 147 7.82 6.98 -10.59
C ASP A 147 7.79 8.41 -10.02
N TYR A 148 8.95 9.09 -10.00
CA TYR A 148 9.06 10.46 -9.50
C TYR A 148 8.40 11.47 -10.43
N GLU A 149 8.66 11.35 -11.74
CA GLU A 149 8.03 12.21 -12.75
C GLU A 149 6.51 12.04 -12.76
N LEU A 150 6.03 10.79 -12.65
CA LEU A 150 4.59 10.51 -12.52
C LEU A 150 4.01 11.12 -11.23
N TRP A 151 4.68 10.98 -10.09
CA TRP A 151 4.25 11.58 -8.84
C TRP A 151 4.13 13.11 -8.94
N GLN A 152 5.09 13.77 -9.60
CA GLN A 152 5.03 15.23 -9.85
C GLN A 152 3.85 15.60 -10.76
N ALA A 153 3.65 14.87 -11.86
CA ALA A 153 2.56 15.10 -12.79
C ALA A 153 1.19 14.94 -12.10
N LEU A 154 1.03 13.91 -11.26
CA LEU A 154 -0.19 13.70 -10.48
C LEU A 154 -0.45 14.87 -9.52
N GLN A 155 0.57 15.36 -8.83
CA GLN A 155 0.44 16.52 -7.93
C GLN A 155 0.08 17.80 -8.69
N GLU A 156 0.64 18.01 -9.88
CA GLU A 156 0.34 19.17 -10.73
C GLU A 156 -1.10 19.12 -11.26
N GLU A 157 -1.55 17.95 -11.72
CA GLU A 157 -2.87 17.77 -12.32
C GLU A 157 -4.00 17.71 -11.29
N THR A 158 -3.79 17.02 -10.17
CA THR A 158 -4.85 16.71 -9.19
C THR A 158 -4.83 17.60 -7.96
N HIS A 159 -3.70 18.28 -7.70
CA HIS A 159 -3.40 18.97 -6.44
C HIS A 159 -3.42 18.08 -5.19
N VAL A 160 -3.48 16.75 -5.34
CA VAL A 160 -3.38 15.78 -4.26
C VAL A 160 -1.92 15.35 -4.12
N GLU A 161 -1.40 15.45 -2.91
CA GLU A 161 -0.09 14.86 -2.59
C GLU A 161 -0.27 13.36 -2.38
N PHE A 162 0.44 12.57 -3.18
CA PHE A 162 0.53 11.12 -3.02
C PHE A 162 1.81 10.73 -2.27
N ASP A 163 1.91 9.51 -1.75
CA ASP A 163 3.17 8.99 -1.25
C ASP A 163 4.12 8.62 -2.41
N LEU A 164 5.43 8.61 -2.17
CA LEU A 164 6.44 8.31 -3.20
C LEU A 164 6.86 6.84 -3.28
N LEU A 165 6.33 5.98 -2.43
CA LEU A 165 6.77 4.60 -2.28
C LEU A 165 5.73 3.58 -2.79
N TYR A 166 4.44 3.84 -2.63
CA TYR A 166 3.36 2.93 -3.04
C TYR A 166 2.52 3.49 -4.18
N ASP A 167 2.00 4.71 -4.04
CA ASP A 167 1.06 5.29 -4.99
C ASP A 167 1.58 5.34 -6.44
N PRO A 168 2.85 5.70 -6.74
CA PRO A 168 3.34 5.78 -8.12
C PRO A 168 3.30 4.41 -8.81
N MET A 169 3.60 3.33 -8.09
CA MET A 169 3.50 1.97 -8.63
C MET A 169 2.06 1.65 -9.05
N MET A 170 1.07 2.01 -8.23
CA MET A 170 -0.33 1.81 -8.57
C MET A 170 -0.74 2.63 -9.79
N TRP A 171 -0.35 3.91 -9.85
CA TRP A 171 -0.67 4.77 -10.99
C TRP A 171 -0.02 4.27 -12.29
N ARG A 172 1.21 3.74 -12.24
CA ARG A 172 1.84 3.09 -13.40
C ARG A 172 1.08 1.86 -13.90
N CYS A 173 0.37 1.15 -13.01
CA CYS A 173 -0.48 0.02 -13.38
C CYS A 173 -1.86 0.47 -13.90
N ILE A 174 -2.48 1.47 -13.29
CA ILE A 174 -3.84 1.91 -13.63
C ILE A 174 -3.88 2.65 -14.96
N LEU A 175 -2.91 3.51 -15.26
CA LEU A 175 -2.98 4.35 -16.47
C LEU A 175 -3.08 3.53 -17.77
N PRO A 176 -2.23 2.52 -18.03
CA PRO A 176 -2.39 1.66 -19.20
C PRO A 176 -3.66 0.78 -19.14
N TRP A 177 -4.10 0.43 -17.94
CA TRP A 177 -5.33 -0.34 -17.74
C TRP A 177 -6.58 0.48 -18.10
N LEU A 178 -6.58 1.79 -17.82
CA LEU A 178 -7.65 2.71 -18.17
C LEU A 178 -7.79 2.92 -19.68
N GLU A 179 -6.68 2.91 -20.43
CA GLU A 179 -6.71 2.97 -21.91
C GLU A 179 -7.56 1.83 -22.51
N GLN A 180 -7.66 0.70 -21.81
CA GLN A 180 -8.44 -0.48 -22.22
C GLN A 180 -9.83 -0.55 -21.56
N SER A 181 -10.12 0.36 -20.63
CA SER A 181 -11.30 0.30 -19.75
C SER A 181 -12.07 1.62 -19.74
N ILE A 182 -12.33 2.17 -20.93
CA ILE A 182 -12.72 3.59 -21.15
C ILE A 182 -14.03 4.04 -20.47
N ASP A 183 -14.93 3.10 -20.18
CA ASP A 183 -16.21 3.39 -19.50
C ASP A 183 -16.13 3.24 -17.98
N THR A 184 -14.92 3.12 -17.40
CA THR A 184 -14.72 2.91 -15.96
C THR A 184 -14.45 4.22 -15.23
N THR A 185 -15.11 4.41 -14.08
CA THR A 185 -14.76 5.42 -13.09
C THR A 185 -13.93 4.78 -11.99
N ILE A 186 -12.73 5.30 -11.74
CA ILE A 186 -11.87 4.82 -10.64
C ILE A 186 -12.13 5.64 -9.38
N LEU A 187 -12.49 4.95 -8.29
CA LEU A 187 -12.36 5.44 -6.93
C LEU A 187 -10.99 5.04 -6.40
N TYR A 188 -10.04 5.97 -6.41
CA TYR A 188 -8.70 5.73 -5.87
C TYR A 188 -8.71 5.88 -4.34
N VAL A 189 -8.31 4.85 -3.60
CA VAL A 189 -8.18 4.90 -2.15
C VAL A 189 -6.74 5.26 -1.81
N HIS A 190 -6.51 6.55 -1.56
CA HIS A 190 -5.20 7.04 -1.11
C HIS A 190 -4.99 6.68 0.37
N GLN A 191 -4.00 5.84 0.65
CA GLN A 191 -3.83 5.16 1.94
C GLN A 191 -2.91 5.90 2.93
N GLY A 192 -2.58 7.17 2.65
CA GLY A 192 -1.67 7.97 3.46
C GLY A 192 -0.21 7.78 3.05
N GLY A 193 0.71 7.69 4.01
CA GLY A 193 2.15 7.49 3.74
C GLY A 193 2.96 8.77 3.47
N LEU A 194 2.31 9.94 3.46
CA LEU A 194 2.93 11.23 3.11
C LEU A 194 4.16 11.60 3.93
N LEU A 195 4.21 11.24 5.23
CA LEU A 195 5.39 11.49 6.07
C LEU A 195 6.66 10.80 5.56
N GLY A 196 6.52 9.75 4.74
CA GLY A 196 7.62 9.10 4.04
C GLY A 196 8.28 9.97 2.97
N ASN A 197 7.53 10.91 2.37
CA ASN A 197 7.98 11.76 1.27
C ASN A 197 9.22 12.58 1.65
N GLU A 198 9.33 13.08 2.88
CA GLU A 198 10.51 13.82 3.35
C GLU A 198 11.81 13.06 3.04
N THR A 199 11.82 11.75 3.37
CA THR A 199 13.00 10.90 3.16
C THR A 199 13.13 10.44 1.70
N MET A 200 12.02 10.16 1.03
CA MET A 200 12.04 9.75 -0.38
C MET A 200 12.53 10.87 -1.29
N LEU A 201 12.06 12.10 -1.11
CA LEU A 201 12.51 13.28 -1.87
C LEU A 201 14.00 13.53 -1.70
N ALA A 202 14.54 13.40 -0.49
CA ALA A 202 15.98 13.52 -0.25
C ALA A 202 16.78 12.43 -1.01
N ARG A 203 16.25 11.20 -1.07
CA ARG A 203 16.87 10.08 -1.83
C ARG A 203 16.81 10.34 -3.34
N TYR A 204 15.67 10.78 -3.86
CA TYR A 204 15.49 11.14 -5.27
C TYR A 204 16.43 12.28 -5.69
N ARG A 205 16.49 13.37 -4.92
CA ARG A 205 17.42 14.48 -5.15
C ARG A 205 18.87 14.01 -5.16
N ARG A 206 19.28 13.14 -4.23
CA ARG A 206 20.65 12.60 -4.25
C ARG A 206 20.96 11.77 -5.49
N LYS A 207 19.98 11.01 -6.00
CA LYS A 207 20.19 10.10 -7.13
C LYS A 207 20.14 10.82 -8.48
N TYR A 208 19.27 11.81 -8.64
CA TYR A 208 18.99 12.46 -9.92
C TYR A 208 19.34 13.96 -9.96
N GLY A 209 19.78 14.54 -8.84
CA GLY A 209 19.94 15.98 -8.60
C GLY A 209 20.92 16.77 -9.48
N ASP A 210 21.78 16.12 -10.27
CA ASP A 210 22.87 16.81 -10.97
C ASP A 210 22.75 16.82 -12.51
N GLN A 211 21.62 16.38 -13.10
CA GLN A 211 21.42 16.48 -14.55
C GLN A 211 20.08 17.13 -14.91
N GLN A 212 20.16 18.43 -15.22
CA GLN A 212 19.21 19.22 -16.02
C GLN A 212 17.73 19.02 -15.68
N THR A 213 17.24 19.78 -14.70
CA THR A 213 15.90 20.36 -14.62
C THR A 213 15.92 21.31 -13.43
N GLY A 214 15.33 22.50 -13.55
CA GLY A 214 15.28 23.46 -12.45
C GLY A 214 14.55 22.84 -11.28
N TRP A 215 15.28 22.60 -10.19
CA TRP A 215 14.77 22.07 -8.92
C TRP A 215 14.14 23.18 -8.07
#